data_AF-A0AAE6KWL3-F1
#
_entry.id   AF-A0AAE6KWL3-F1
#
_cell.length_a   1.000
_cell.length_b   1.000
_cell.length_c   1.000
_cell.angle_alpha   90.00
_cell.angle_beta   90.00
_cell.angle_gamma   90.00
#
_symmetry.space_group_name_H-M   'P 1'
#
loop_
_entity.id
_entity.type
_entity.pdbx_description
1 polymer ?
#
loop_
_entity_poly.entity_id
_entity_poly.type
_entity_poly.pdbx_seq_one_letter_code
_entity_poly.pdbx_strand_id
1 'polypeptide(L)'
;MTVAALVVGLGIIIWQAYAAAERRRGVSPKEAGRAAQVYLRARTHQLREDLALGAGPTVEDLAAAARIRREHLGLFGRVLRSNRKELLEMAEASTLTPDRALAWLERVGELARAEPQLEEDRRAFLAAPAQEGTATVAH
;
A
#
# COMPACT_ATOMS: atom_id res chain seq x y z
N MET A 1 -26.14 -15.79 -6.06
CA MET A 1 -25.61 -14.42 -6.20
C MET A 1 -25.37 -13.87 -4.80
N THR A 2 -24.27 -13.27 -4.37
CA THR A 2 -22.96 -12.90 -4.92
C THR A 2 -22.20 -12.37 -3.68
N VAL A 3 -21.30 -13.13 -3.08
CA VAL A 3 -20.44 -12.65 -1.98
C VAL A 3 -19.10 -12.23 -2.60
N ALA A 4 -19.08 -11.06 -3.21
CA ALA A 4 -17.93 -10.50 -3.93
C ALA A 4 -17.40 -9.20 -3.30
N ALA A 5 -17.60 -8.98 -2.00
CA ALA A 5 -17.35 -7.70 -1.35
C ALA A 5 -16.16 -7.66 -0.37
N LEU A 6 -15.30 -8.69 -0.32
CA LEU A 6 -14.24 -8.79 0.70
C LEU A 6 -12.83 -8.42 0.23
N VAL A 7 -12.60 -8.08 -1.04
CA VAL A 7 -11.22 -7.95 -1.56
C VAL A 7 -10.66 -6.52 -1.52
N VAL A 8 -11.50 -5.49 -1.35
CA VAL A 8 -11.10 -4.07 -1.46
C VAL A 8 -10.52 -3.47 -0.16
N GLY A 9 -10.59 -4.19 0.97
CA GLY A 9 -10.33 -3.59 2.29
C GLY A 9 -8.92 -3.75 2.87
N LEU A 10 -8.16 -4.77 2.46
CA LEU A 10 -6.95 -5.17 3.21
C LEU A 10 -5.73 -4.26 2.96
N GLY A 11 -5.53 -3.77 1.74
CA GLY A 11 -4.44 -2.83 1.43
C GLY A 11 -4.60 -1.48 2.16
N ILE A 12 -5.84 -0.99 2.24
CA ILE A 12 -6.19 0.24 2.94
C ILE A 12 -5.93 0.10 4.45
N ILE A 13 -6.28 -1.04 5.08
CA ILE A 13 -6.09 -1.24 6.52
C ILE A 13 -4.59 -1.32 6.88
N ILE A 14 -3.79 -2.03 6.09
CA ILE A 14 -2.36 -2.23 6.38
C ILE A 14 -1.58 -0.91 6.27
N TRP A 15 -1.88 -0.10 5.26
CA TRP A 15 -1.20 1.17 5.10
C TRP A 15 -1.80 2.30 5.92
N GLN A 16 -3.11 2.32 6.17
CA GLN A 16 -3.66 3.26 7.15
C GLN A 16 -3.11 2.95 8.55
N ALA A 17 -2.86 1.69 8.91
CA ALA A 17 -2.17 1.35 10.14
C ALA A 17 -0.72 1.88 10.17
N TYR A 18 0.01 1.79 9.05
CA TYR A 18 1.40 2.28 8.97
C TYR A 18 1.48 3.83 8.89
N ALA A 19 0.65 4.47 8.06
CA ALA A 19 0.55 5.93 7.96
C ALA A 19 -0.07 6.58 9.21
N ALA A 20 -0.96 5.88 9.93
CA ALA A 20 -1.46 6.34 11.25
C ALA A 20 -0.44 6.12 12.37
N ALA A 21 0.43 5.11 12.28
CA ALA A 21 1.60 5.00 13.16
C ALA A 21 2.49 6.24 13.03
N GLU A 22 2.59 6.82 11.83
CA GLU A 22 3.35 8.04 11.58
C GLU A 22 2.60 9.34 11.99
N ARG A 23 1.26 9.30 12.14
CA ARG A 23 0.42 10.51 12.36
C ARG A 23 -0.32 10.63 13.70
N ARG A 24 -0.14 9.71 14.64
CA ARG A 24 -0.86 9.57 15.94
C ARG A 24 -2.00 8.55 15.85
N ARG A 25 -1.93 7.56 16.77
CA ARG A 25 -2.97 6.62 17.25
C ARG A 25 -3.03 5.23 16.57
N GLY A 26 -2.37 4.24 17.20
CA GLY A 26 -3.11 3.03 17.64
C GLY A 26 -2.78 1.64 17.07
N VAL A 27 -1.77 1.44 16.22
CA VAL A 27 -1.38 0.07 15.80
C VAL A 27 0.07 -0.20 16.17
N SER A 28 0.31 -1.31 16.89
CA SER A 28 1.68 -1.71 17.23
C SER A 28 2.45 -2.11 15.97
N PRO A 29 3.74 -1.78 15.82
CA PRO A 29 4.57 -2.26 14.71
C PRO A 29 4.50 -3.79 14.50
N LYS A 30 4.31 -4.52 15.60
CA LYS A 30 4.13 -5.98 15.59
C LYS A 30 2.83 -6.43 14.91
N GLU A 31 1.75 -5.68 15.11
CA GLU A 31 0.45 -5.97 14.48
C GLU A 31 0.48 -5.61 12.99
N ALA A 32 1.11 -4.48 12.65
CA ALA A 32 1.32 -4.07 11.27
C ALA A 32 2.16 -5.10 10.49
N GLY A 33 3.28 -5.55 11.06
CA GLY A 33 4.11 -6.59 10.45
C GLY A 33 3.37 -7.92 10.27
N ARG A 34 2.53 -8.30 11.23
CA ARG A 34 1.72 -9.53 11.12
C ARG A 34 0.65 -9.41 10.02
N ALA A 35 -0.02 -8.27 9.91
CA ALA A 35 -0.99 -8.03 8.85
C ALA A 35 -0.32 -8.01 7.46
N ALA A 36 0.85 -7.36 7.35
CA ALA A 36 1.66 -7.36 6.14
C ALA A 36 2.08 -8.77 5.73
N GLN A 37 2.52 -9.59 6.69
CA GLN A 37 2.91 -10.98 6.45
C GLN A 37 1.72 -11.79 5.93
N VAL A 38 0.54 -11.66 6.53
CA VAL A 38 -0.68 -12.35 6.09
C VAL A 38 -1.04 -11.92 4.67
N TYR A 39 -0.99 -10.62 4.37
CA TYR A 39 -1.26 -10.08 3.04
C TYR A 39 -0.31 -10.64 1.96
N LEU A 40 0.99 -10.59 2.21
CA LEU A 40 2.02 -11.07 1.26
C LEU A 40 1.94 -12.59 1.05
N ARG A 41 1.65 -13.36 2.10
CA ARG A 41 1.44 -14.82 1.99
C ARG A 41 0.17 -15.17 1.21
N ALA A 42 -0.92 -14.44 1.44
CA ALA A 42 -2.18 -14.70 0.75
C ALA A 42 -2.09 -14.42 -0.77
N ARG A 43 -1.12 -13.60 -1.19
CA ARG A 43 -1.03 -13.08 -2.56
C ARG A 43 0.31 -13.36 -3.24
N THR A 44 1.09 -14.34 -2.79
CA THR A 44 2.45 -14.57 -3.32
C THR A 44 2.49 -14.77 -4.85
N HIS A 45 1.54 -15.53 -5.41
CA HIS A 45 1.46 -15.72 -6.87
C HIS A 45 1.02 -14.45 -7.59
N GLN A 46 -0.05 -13.82 -7.12
CA GLN A 46 -0.60 -12.58 -7.69
C GLN A 46 0.42 -11.43 -7.64
N LEU A 47 1.16 -11.32 -6.53
CA LEU A 47 2.22 -10.32 -6.34
C LEU A 47 3.29 -10.44 -7.43
N ARG A 48 3.68 -11.67 -7.80
CA ARG A 48 4.69 -11.90 -8.85
C ARG A 48 4.18 -11.44 -10.22
N GLU A 49 2.94 -11.75 -10.53
CA GLU A 49 2.30 -11.35 -11.80
C GLU A 49 2.12 -9.83 -11.86
N ASP A 50 1.54 -9.24 -10.81
CA ASP A 50 1.25 -7.82 -10.75
C ASP A 50 2.53 -6.97 -10.78
N LEU A 51 3.60 -7.40 -10.10
CA LEU A 51 4.91 -6.74 -10.17
C LEU A 51 5.58 -6.93 -11.53
N ALA A 52 5.40 -8.08 -12.20
CA ALA A 52 5.94 -8.30 -13.54
C ALA A 52 5.27 -7.41 -14.58
N LEU A 53 3.96 -7.20 -14.45
CA LEU A 53 3.16 -6.32 -15.28
C LEU A 53 3.34 -4.84 -14.91
N GLY A 54 3.63 -4.55 -13.63
CA GLY A 54 3.58 -3.19 -13.07
C GLY A 54 2.14 -2.68 -12.99
N ALA A 55 1.16 -3.56 -12.94
CA ALA A 55 -0.26 -3.25 -12.91
C ALA A 55 -1.01 -4.44 -12.32
N GLY A 56 -2.23 -4.20 -11.83
CA GLY A 56 -3.06 -5.24 -11.24
C GLY A 56 -3.49 -4.91 -9.81
N PRO A 57 -4.33 -5.75 -9.20
CA PRO A 57 -5.00 -5.47 -7.93
C PRO A 57 -4.01 -5.22 -6.78
N THR A 58 -2.85 -5.87 -6.78
CA THR A 58 -1.82 -5.64 -5.76
C THR A 58 -1.17 -4.26 -5.92
N VAL A 59 -0.89 -3.84 -7.15
CA VAL A 59 -0.33 -2.51 -7.43
C VAL A 59 -1.35 -1.41 -7.09
N GLU A 60 -2.62 -1.63 -7.40
CA GLU A 60 -3.71 -0.73 -7.05
C GLU A 60 -3.90 -0.60 -5.54
N ASP A 61 -3.89 -1.74 -4.82
CA ASP A 61 -3.98 -1.75 -3.35
C ASP A 61 -2.82 -0.97 -2.71
N LEU A 62 -1.60 -1.14 -3.23
CA LEU A 62 -0.40 -0.41 -2.76
C LEU A 62 -0.45 1.07 -3.11
N ALA A 63 -0.96 1.43 -4.28
CA ALA A 63 -1.13 2.83 -4.68
C ALA A 63 -2.19 3.54 -3.82
N ALA A 64 -3.32 2.86 -3.58
CA ALA A 64 -4.39 3.36 -2.72
C ALA A 64 -3.91 3.54 -1.29
N ALA A 65 -3.14 2.57 -0.79
CA ALA A 65 -2.40 2.64 0.45
C ALA A 65 -1.52 3.90 0.49
N ALA A 66 -0.60 4.05 -0.46
CA ALA A 66 0.32 5.19 -0.56
C ALA A 66 -0.34 6.54 -0.92
N ARG A 67 -1.67 6.58 -1.09
CA ARG A 67 -2.45 7.76 -1.51
C ARG A 67 -1.97 8.37 -2.83
N ILE A 68 -1.46 7.52 -3.72
CA ILE A 68 -1.04 7.90 -5.06
C ILE A 68 -2.29 8.14 -5.91
N ARG A 69 -2.29 9.23 -6.69
CA ARG A 69 -3.43 9.53 -7.56
C ARG A 69 -3.50 8.52 -8.70
N ARG A 70 -4.71 8.23 -9.17
CA ARG A 70 -4.95 7.27 -10.27
C ARG A 70 -4.17 7.63 -11.53
N GLU A 71 -3.95 8.92 -11.75
CA GLU A 71 -3.15 9.48 -12.86
C GLU A 71 -1.71 8.98 -12.85
N HIS A 72 -1.13 8.80 -11.65
CA HIS A 72 0.25 8.35 -11.47
C HIS A 72 0.37 6.85 -11.16
N LEU A 73 -0.73 6.09 -11.22
CA LEU A 73 -0.71 4.64 -11.02
C LEU A 73 0.23 3.93 -12.00
N GLY A 74 0.24 4.37 -13.27
CA GLY A 74 1.16 3.83 -14.28
C GLY A 74 2.63 4.15 -14.00
N LEU A 75 2.93 5.28 -13.37
CA LEU A 75 4.28 5.63 -12.93
C LEU A 75 4.71 4.76 -11.75
N PHE A 76 3.86 4.65 -10.73
CA PHE A 76 4.10 3.78 -9.58
C PHE A 76 4.28 2.32 -9.98
N GLY A 77 3.44 1.82 -10.87
CA GLY A 77 3.55 0.49 -11.44
C GLY A 77 4.88 0.23 -12.15
N ARG A 78 5.39 1.21 -12.91
CA ARG A 78 6.74 1.13 -13.52
C ARG A 78 7.85 1.10 -12.48
N VAL A 79 7.76 1.91 -11.42
CA VAL A 79 8.73 1.89 -10.31
C VAL A 79 8.77 0.51 -9.65
N LEU A 80 7.62 -0.07 -9.34
CA LEU A 80 7.53 -1.41 -8.75
C LEU A 80 8.09 -2.49 -9.70
N ARG A 81 7.77 -2.40 -10.99
CA ARG A 81 8.26 -3.33 -12.01
C ARG A 81 9.79 -3.27 -12.16
N SER A 82 10.37 -2.07 -12.17
CA SER A 82 11.83 -1.89 -12.24
C SER A 82 12.54 -2.48 -11.02
N ASN A 83 11.90 -2.46 -9.85
CA ASN A 83 12.44 -3.01 -8.61
C ASN A 83 11.89 -4.41 -8.28
N ARG A 84 11.24 -5.08 -9.24
CA ARG A 84 10.54 -6.36 -9.01
C ARG A 84 11.42 -7.43 -8.37
N LYS A 85 12.70 -7.49 -8.75
CA LYS A 85 13.62 -8.55 -8.30
C LYS A 85 13.85 -8.42 -6.81
N GLU A 86 14.20 -7.22 -6.36
CA GLU A 86 14.39 -6.88 -4.96
C GLU A 86 13.11 -7.13 -4.15
N LEU A 87 11.97 -6.61 -4.64
CA LEU A 87 10.69 -6.76 -3.94
C LEU A 87 10.26 -8.23 -3.82
N LEU A 88 10.55 -9.08 -4.81
CA LEU A 88 10.23 -10.51 -4.74
C LEU A 88 11.17 -11.30 -3.83
N GLU A 89 12.46 -10.94 -3.79
CA GLU A 89 13.43 -11.54 -2.85
C GLU A 89 13.06 -11.21 -1.40
N MET A 90 12.59 -10.00 -1.13
CA MET A 90 12.12 -9.61 0.20
C MET A 90 10.81 -10.29 0.60
N ALA A 91 9.91 -10.53 -0.37
CA ALA A 91 8.60 -11.17 -0.16
C ALA A 91 8.63 -12.71 -0.23
N GLU A 92 9.81 -13.33 -0.24
CA GLU A 92 9.92 -14.78 -0.38
C GLU A 92 9.22 -15.55 0.75
N ALA A 93 8.20 -16.34 0.40
CA ALA A 93 7.28 -16.94 1.37
C ALA A 93 7.96 -17.80 2.44
N SER A 94 9.04 -18.51 2.08
CA SER A 94 9.81 -19.39 2.98
C SER A 94 10.55 -18.63 4.08
N THR A 95 10.93 -17.37 3.82
CA THR A 95 11.69 -16.52 4.76
C THR A 95 10.87 -15.36 5.30
N LEU A 96 9.62 -15.20 4.85
CA LEU A 96 8.75 -14.08 5.17
C LEU A 96 8.31 -14.11 6.65
N THR A 97 8.95 -13.29 7.47
CA THR A 97 8.60 -12.96 8.85
C THR A 97 7.80 -11.64 8.93
N PRO A 98 7.14 -11.34 10.06
CA PRO A 98 6.47 -10.04 10.26
C PRO A 98 7.40 -8.84 10.04
N ASP A 99 8.64 -8.88 10.54
CA ASP A 99 9.62 -7.82 10.36
C ASP A 99 10.02 -7.65 8.88
N ARG A 100 10.23 -8.76 8.15
CA ARG A 100 10.52 -8.68 6.71
C ARG A 100 9.34 -8.16 5.90
N ALA A 101 8.11 -8.51 6.30
CA ALA A 101 6.91 -8.00 5.65
C ALA A 101 6.73 -6.50 5.90
N LEU A 102 7.11 -6.01 7.08
CA LEU A 102 7.14 -4.58 7.38
C LEU A 102 8.22 -3.87 6.57
N ALA A 103 9.44 -4.41 6.55
CA ALA A 103 10.55 -3.88 5.76
C ALA A 103 10.22 -3.85 4.25
N TRP A 104 9.42 -4.81 3.77
CA TRP A 104 8.93 -4.82 2.39
C TRP A 104 8.01 -3.63 2.10
N LEU A 105 7.07 -3.32 3.00
CA LEU A 105 6.18 -2.17 2.87
C LEU A 105 6.94 -0.84 2.94
N GLU A 106 7.91 -0.76 3.87
CA GLU A 106 8.84 0.37 3.98
C GLU A 106 9.56 0.60 2.66
N ARG A 107 10.10 -0.47 2.08
CA ARG A 107 10.81 -0.39 0.81
C ARG A 107 9.93 0.10 -0.33
N VAL A 108 8.69 -0.37 -0.43
CA VAL A 108 7.72 0.14 -1.40
C VAL A 108 7.46 1.64 -1.19
N GLY A 109 7.36 2.07 0.07
CA GLY A 109 7.21 3.48 0.43
C GLY A 109 8.42 4.34 0.04
N GLU A 110 9.64 3.86 0.29
CA GLU A 110 10.87 4.52 -0.14
C GLU A 110 10.93 4.68 -1.66
N LEU A 111 10.61 3.62 -2.40
CA LEU A 111 10.57 3.64 -3.86
C LEU A 111 9.56 4.66 -4.39
N ALA A 112 8.39 4.77 -3.75
CA ALA A 112 7.41 5.79 -4.09
C ALA A 112 7.92 7.22 -3.79
N ARG A 113 8.58 7.43 -2.63
CA ARG A 113 9.13 8.73 -2.21
C ARG A 113 10.31 9.19 -3.08
N ALA A 114 11.05 8.25 -3.66
CA ALA A 114 12.17 8.54 -4.54
C ALA A 114 11.72 9.15 -5.89
N GLU A 115 10.44 8.99 -6.26
CA GLU A 115 9.87 9.57 -7.47
C GLU A 115 9.20 10.92 -7.17
N PRO A 116 9.68 12.04 -7.73
CA PRO A 116 9.17 13.39 -7.45
C PRO A 116 7.66 13.54 -7.62
N GLN A 117 7.07 12.95 -8.67
CA GLN A 117 5.63 13.09 -8.95
C GLN A 117 4.76 12.33 -7.93
N LEU A 118 5.22 11.16 -7.48
CA LEU A 118 4.53 10.37 -6.46
C LEU A 118 4.66 10.99 -5.06
N GLU A 119 5.81 11.59 -4.78
CA GLU A 119 6.04 12.33 -3.55
C GLU A 119 5.22 13.63 -3.50
N GLU A 120 4.98 14.26 -4.65
CA GLU A 120 4.07 15.40 -4.75
C GLU A 120 2.62 15.00 -4.46
N ASP A 121 2.13 13.87 -5.00
CA ASP A 121 0.80 13.34 -4.69
C ASP A 121 0.61 13.12 -3.19
N ARG A 122 1.61 12.49 -2.58
CA ARG A 122 1.61 12.25 -1.14
C ARG A 122 1.54 13.58 -0.39
N ARG A 123 2.38 14.56 -0.73
CA ARG A 123 2.40 15.88 -0.07
C ARG A 123 1.09 16.64 -0.27
N ALA A 124 0.51 16.62 -1.47
CA ALA A 124 -0.77 17.24 -1.76
C ALA A 124 -1.90 16.63 -0.89
N PHE A 125 -1.90 15.31 -0.73
CA PHE A 125 -2.84 14.63 0.17
C PHE A 125 -2.61 15.00 1.65
N LEU A 126 -1.34 15.10 2.09
CA LEU A 126 -1.04 15.46 3.47
C LEU A 126 -1.37 16.92 3.80
N ALA A 127 -1.25 17.81 2.82
CA ALA A 127 -1.54 19.24 2.92
C ALA A 127 -3.02 19.58 2.75
N ALA A 128 -3.81 18.67 2.16
CA ALA A 128 -5.26 18.82 2.12
C ALA A 128 -5.78 18.82 3.58
N PRO A 129 -6.44 19.89 4.04
CA PRO A 129 -7.14 19.84 5.32
C PRO A 129 -8.15 18.69 5.22
N ALA A 130 -8.21 17.86 6.27
CA ALA A 130 -9.27 16.87 6.39
C ALA A 130 -10.59 17.64 6.25
N GLN A 131 -11.23 17.55 5.09
CA GLN A 131 -12.57 18.09 4.93
C GLN A 131 -13.47 17.15 5.73
N GLU A 132 -13.58 17.45 7.03
CA GLU A 132 -14.73 17.11 7.83
C GLU A 132 -15.93 17.71 7.10
N GLY A 133 -16.61 16.86 6.33
CA GLY A 133 -17.88 17.19 5.75
C GLY A 133 -18.87 17.44 6.87
N THR A 134 -18.97 18.69 7.29
CA THR A 134 -20.18 19.26 7.89
C THR A 134 -21.28 19.24 6.83
N ALA A 135 -21.86 18.06 6.63
CA ALA A 135 -23.19 17.95 6.05
C ALA A 135 -24.18 18.47 7.10
N THR A 136 -24.32 19.79 7.15
CA THR A 136 -25.48 20.45 7.75
C THR A 136 -26.69 20.00 6.95
N VAL A 137 -27.37 18.95 7.42
CA VAL A 137 -28.70 18.58 6.91
C VAL A 137 -29.67 19.61 7.48
N ALA A 138 -29.96 20.63 6.68
CA ALA A 138 -31.14 21.45 6.84
C ALA A 138 -32.25 20.79 6.01
N HIS A 139 -33.22 20.18 6.69
CA HIS A 139 -34.65 20.32 6.40
C HIS A 139 -35.52 19.73 7.51
#